data_AF-A0A914KKP5-F1
#
_entry.id   AF-A0A914KKP5-F1
#
_cell.length_a   1.000
_cell.length_b   1.000
_cell.length_c   1.000
_cell.angle_alpha   90.00
_cell.angle_beta   90.00
_cell.angle_gamma   90.00
#
_symmetry.space_group_name_H-M   'P 1'
#
loop_
_entity.id
_entity.type
_entity.pdbx_description
1 polymer ?
#
loop_
_entity_poly.entity_id
_entity_poly.type
_entity_poly.pdbx_seq_one_letter_code
_entity_poly.pdbx_strand_id
1 'polypeptide(L)'
;MRTATHFGKAADRLFLDFFLEEKTRADIMDLILIIKEQFRQMIVSEDWIDERTKTRALKKLEIMKQYSGYFDEFMDTEGIINENQCYNVIDHNTMSFGEIEIAASVCTMQRYVNQVVLVDDERKMLHKINVKNSQMFAANAIYYFYLNAFIVLAGYLFFPVYDIVQ
;
A
#
# COMPACT_ATOMS: atom_id res chain seq x y z
N MET A 1 -13.04 -10.48 -0.88
CA MET A 1 -13.41 -10.98 0.46
C MET A 1 -13.96 -9.79 1.26
N ARG A 2 -15.16 -9.86 1.85
CA ARG A 2 -15.88 -8.66 2.39
C ARG A 2 -15.21 -8.02 3.62
N THR A 3 -14.46 -8.80 4.40
CA THR A 3 -13.57 -8.33 5.47
C THR A 3 -12.55 -7.30 4.99
N ALA A 4 -12.06 -7.48 3.77
CA ALA A 4 -11.11 -6.60 3.13
C ALA A 4 -11.72 -5.20 2.80
N THR A 5 -13.04 -5.14 2.63
CA THR A 5 -13.80 -3.92 2.30
C THR A 5 -14.02 -3.05 3.54
N HIS A 6 -14.39 -3.65 4.66
CA HIS A 6 -14.76 -2.91 5.89
C HIS A 6 -13.61 -2.81 6.89
N PHE A 7 -12.84 -3.89 7.05
CA PHE A 7 -11.81 -4.03 8.08
C PHE A 7 -10.40 -4.17 7.50
N GLY A 8 -10.17 -3.70 6.27
CA GLY A 8 -8.92 -3.90 5.53
C GLY A 8 -7.66 -3.53 6.33
N LYS A 9 -7.61 -2.33 6.93
CA LYS A 9 -6.44 -1.89 7.74
C LYS A 9 -6.21 -2.76 8.98
N ALA A 10 -7.28 -3.19 9.66
CA ALA A 10 -7.16 -4.05 10.84
C ALA A 10 -6.69 -5.46 10.45
N ALA A 11 -7.22 -5.99 9.34
CA ALA A 11 -6.75 -7.26 8.77
C ALA A 11 -5.28 -7.18 8.31
N ASP A 12 -4.88 -6.06 7.70
CA ASP A 12 -3.48 -5.79 7.33
C ASP A 12 -2.58 -5.75 8.57
N ARG A 13 -2.95 -5.01 9.62
CA ARG A 13 -2.19 -4.96 10.87
C ARG A 13 -1.93 -6.36 11.44
N LEU A 14 -3.00 -7.17 11.54
CA LEU A 14 -2.91 -8.54 12.01
C LEU A 14 -2.02 -9.39 11.09
N PHE A 15 -2.21 -9.29 9.78
CA PHE A 15 -1.40 -10.02 8.81
C PHE A 15 0.09 -9.70 8.97
N LEU A 16 0.44 -8.42 9.10
CA LEU A 16 1.82 -7.99 9.26
C LEU A 16 2.43 -8.53 10.55
N ASP A 17 1.69 -8.51 11.67
CA ASP A 17 2.15 -9.08 12.96
C ASP A 17 2.47 -10.57 12.89
N PHE A 18 1.65 -11.34 12.17
CA PHE A 18 1.78 -12.79 12.15
C PHE A 18 2.74 -13.30 11.09
N PHE A 19 2.90 -12.58 9.98
CA PHE A 19 3.51 -13.16 8.78
C PHE A 19 4.70 -12.38 8.23
N LEU A 20 4.86 -11.09 8.51
CA LEU A 20 5.95 -10.30 7.91
C LEU A 20 7.03 -9.93 8.92
N GLU A 21 8.21 -10.52 8.73
CA GLU A 21 9.40 -10.11 9.47
C GLU A 21 9.96 -8.79 8.94
N GLU A 22 10.47 -7.93 9.84
CA GLU A 22 11.09 -6.66 9.46
C GLU A 22 12.31 -6.86 8.54
N LYS A 23 13.05 -7.97 8.73
CA LYS A 23 14.18 -8.34 7.88
C LYS A 23 13.75 -8.53 6.41
N THR A 24 12.63 -9.22 6.17
CA THR A 24 12.06 -9.40 4.81
C THR A 24 11.83 -8.05 4.13
N ARG A 25 11.31 -7.07 4.87
CA ARG A 25 11.06 -5.72 4.34
C ARG A 25 12.36 -5.02 3.93
N ALA A 26 13.39 -5.10 4.76
CA ALA A 26 14.70 -4.51 4.50
C ALA A 26 15.40 -5.15 3.30
N ASP A 27 15.45 -6.48 3.26
CA ASP A 27 16.10 -7.24 2.18
C ASP A 27 15.45 -6.94 0.81
N ILE A 28 14.12 -6.83 0.77
CA ILE A 28 13.39 -6.45 -0.46
C ILE A 28 13.66 -4.99 -0.86
N MET A 29 13.80 -4.08 0.09
CA MET A 29 14.14 -2.69 -0.22
C MET A 29 15.51 -2.60 -0.90
N ASP A 30 16.49 -3.37 -0.42
CA ASP A 30 17.80 -3.46 -1.04
C ASP A 30 17.73 -4.06 -2.45
N LEU A 31 16.93 -5.10 -2.66
CA LEU A 31 16.69 -5.66 -3.99
C LEU A 31 16.09 -4.62 -4.95
N ILE A 32 15.11 -3.83 -4.50
CA ILE A 32 14.51 -2.76 -5.31
C ILE A 32 15.57 -1.71 -5.69
N LEU A 33 16.46 -1.35 -4.77
CA LEU A 33 17.56 -0.42 -5.05
C LEU A 33 18.53 -0.97 -6.09
N ILE A 34 18.88 -2.26 -6.00
CA ILE A 34 19.73 -2.93 -7.00
C ILE A 34 19.06 -2.92 -8.37
N ILE A 35 17.79 -3.29 -8.47
CA ILE A 35 17.03 -3.30 -9.72
C ILE A 35 16.95 -1.89 -10.31
N LYS A 36 16.72 -0.87 -9.48
CA LYS A 36 16.67 0.53 -9.89
C LYS A 36 17.99 0.98 -10.50
N GLU A 37 19.12 0.58 -9.92
CA GLU A 37 20.44 0.90 -10.46
C GLU A 37 20.72 0.13 -11.76
N GLN A 38 20.35 -1.14 -11.86
CA GLN A 38 20.47 -1.89 -13.11
C GLN A 38 19.63 -1.26 -14.23
N PHE A 39 18.42 -0.82 -13.93
CA PHE A 39 17.58 -0.11 -14.91
C PHE A 39 18.18 1.24 -15.33
N ARG A 40 18.87 1.94 -14.41
CA ARG A 40 19.64 3.14 -14.72
C ARG A 40 20.73 2.86 -15.74
N GLN A 41 21.49 1.79 -15.55
CA GLN A 41 22.56 1.36 -16.45
C GLN A 41 22.02 1.01 -17.83
N MET A 42 20.90 0.28 -17.90
CA MET A 42 20.21 -0.01 -19.16
C MET A 42 19.86 1.27 -19.92
N ILE A 43 19.22 2.26 -19.27
CA ILE A 43 18.86 3.53 -19.93
C ILE A 43 20.08 4.23 -20.53
N VAL A 44 21.22 4.22 -19.83
CA VAL A 44 22.45 4.86 -20.30
C VAL A 44 23.03 4.13 -21.52
N SER A 45 22.98 2.79 -21.52
CA SER A 45 23.58 1.96 -22.58
C SER A 45 22.78 1.85 -23.87
N GLU A 46 21.50 2.25 -23.90
CA GLU A 46 20.68 2.13 -25.11
C GLU A 46 21.07 3.13 -26.21
N ASP A 47 21.36 2.64 -27.42
CA ASP A 47 21.73 3.49 -28.57
C ASP A 47 20.52 4.10 -29.30
N TRP A 48 19.32 3.52 -29.14
CA TRP A 48 18.11 3.98 -29.83
C TRP A 48 17.39 5.14 -29.13
N ILE A 49 17.80 5.47 -27.90
CA ILE A 49 17.24 6.57 -27.11
C ILE A 49 18.17 7.78 -27.23
N ASP A 50 17.64 8.92 -27.68
CA ASP A 50 18.42 10.15 -27.73
C ASP A 50 18.78 10.68 -26.33
N GLU A 51 19.88 11.43 -26.23
CA GLU A 51 20.40 11.94 -24.95
C GLU A 51 19.42 12.81 -24.16
N ARG A 52 18.56 13.57 -24.85
CA ARG A 52 17.53 14.39 -24.18
C ARG A 52 16.47 13.49 -23.54
N THR A 53 16.06 12.44 -24.24
CA THR A 53 15.11 11.45 -23.72
C THR A 53 15.71 10.62 -22.59
N LYS A 54 16.98 10.18 -22.69
CA LYS A 54 17.71 9.52 -21.61
C LYS A 54 17.74 10.37 -20.34
N THR A 55 18.12 11.64 -20.47
CA THR A 55 18.17 12.59 -19.33
C THR A 55 16.82 12.68 -18.61
N ARG A 56 15.70 12.72 -19.35
CA ARG A 56 14.35 12.75 -18.76
C ARG A 56 13.97 11.43 -18.10
N ALA A 57 14.32 10.30 -18.72
CA ALA A 57 14.08 8.97 -18.16
C ALA A 57 14.86 8.77 -16.85
N LEU A 58 16.14 9.16 -16.82
CA LEU A 58 16.97 9.12 -15.61
C LEU A 58 16.41 10.03 -14.51
N LYS A 59 15.96 11.24 -14.84
CA LYS A 59 15.31 12.12 -13.87
C LYS A 59 14.04 11.51 -13.29
N LYS A 60 13.21 10.85 -14.13
CA LYS A 60 12.01 10.14 -13.67
C LYS A 60 12.39 8.98 -12.74
N LEU A 61 13.43 8.22 -13.08
CA LEU A 61 13.91 7.12 -12.26
C LEU A 61 14.43 7.61 -10.91
N GLU A 62 15.22 8.68 -10.90
CA GLU A 62 15.79 9.29 -9.69
C GLU A 62 14.71 9.62 -8.66
N ILE A 63 13.67 10.35 -9.07
CA ILE A 63 12.56 10.75 -8.19
C ILE A 63 11.51 9.65 -7.96
N MET A 64 11.71 8.44 -8.51
CA MET A 64 10.76 7.34 -8.34
C MET A 64 10.78 6.86 -6.89
N LYS A 65 9.59 6.87 -6.27
CA LYS A 65 9.39 6.39 -4.91
C LYS A 65 9.22 4.88 -4.91
N GLN A 66 9.63 4.27 -3.81
CA GLN A 66 9.61 2.83 -3.64
C GLN A 66 9.15 2.48 -2.23
N TYR A 67 8.28 1.48 -2.14
CA TYR A 67 7.73 0.97 -0.90
C TYR A 67 7.77 -0.55 -0.91
N SER A 68 8.13 -1.13 0.23
CA SER A 68 8.22 -2.57 0.44
C SER A 68 7.38 -2.96 1.65
N GLY A 69 6.54 -3.97 1.47
CA GLY A 69 5.73 -4.58 2.52
C GLY A 69 4.52 -3.73 2.89
N TYR A 70 4.74 -2.68 3.68
CA TYR A 70 3.70 -1.86 4.27
C TYR A 70 4.13 -0.40 4.45
N PHE A 71 3.13 0.46 4.69
CA PHE A 71 3.36 1.84 5.12
C PHE A 71 3.36 1.90 6.65
N ASP A 72 4.19 2.74 7.26
CA ASP A 72 4.38 2.75 8.72
C ASP A 72 3.09 3.03 9.50
N GLU A 73 2.09 3.70 8.90
CA GLU A 73 0.79 3.92 9.54
C GLU A 73 -0.01 2.62 9.77
N PHE A 74 0.33 1.52 9.09
CA PHE A 74 -0.25 0.21 9.36
C PHE A 74 0.27 -0.41 10.66
N MET A 75 1.29 0.18 11.30
CA MET A 75 1.79 -0.23 12.62
C MET A 75 1.14 0.57 13.77
N ASP A 76 0.43 1.67 13.46
CA ASP A 76 -0.28 2.48 14.44
C ASP A 76 -1.60 1.82 14.86
N THR A 77 -1.51 0.92 15.83
CA THR A 77 -2.65 0.13 16.31
C THR A 77 -3.72 1.03 16.95
N GLU A 78 -3.32 2.04 17.72
CA GLU A 78 -4.26 2.96 18.36
C GLU A 78 -5.00 3.81 17.32
N GLY A 79 -4.27 4.34 16.32
CA GLY A 79 -4.85 5.05 15.20
C GLY A 79 -5.87 4.19 14.44
N ILE A 80 -5.53 2.94 14.15
CA ILE A 80 -6.44 1.99 13.49
C ILE A 80 -7.70 1.75 14.34
N ILE A 81 -7.56 1.53 15.66
CA ILE A 81 -8.73 1.34 16.54
C ILE A 81 -9.62 2.59 16.54
N ASN A 82 -9.02 3.78 16.65
CA ASN A 82 -9.73 5.05 16.69
C ASN A 82 -10.50 5.31 15.38
N GLU A 83 -9.90 5.03 14.22
CA GLU A 83 -10.58 5.13 12.92
C GLU A 83 -11.78 4.17 12.77
N ASN A 84 -11.80 3.09 13.55
CA ASN A 84 -12.82 2.03 13.48
C ASN A 84 -13.88 2.12 14.60
N GLN A 85 -13.89 3.19 15.41
CA GLN A 85 -14.87 3.33 16.51
C GLN A 85 -16.33 3.32 16.05
N CYS A 86 -16.62 3.72 14.81
CA CYS A 86 -17.98 3.71 14.28
C CYS A 86 -18.57 2.28 14.24
N TYR A 87 -17.74 1.23 14.18
CA TYR A 87 -18.19 -0.16 14.16
C TYR A 87 -18.75 -0.63 15.51
N ASN A 88 -18.59 0.15 16.59
CA ASN A 88 -19.15 -0.15 17.91
C ASN A 88 -20.69 -0.22 17.92
N VAL A 89 -21.35 0.28 16.87
CA VAL A 89 -22.81 0.14 16.69
C VAL A 89 -23.24 -1.27 16.31
N ILE A 90 -22.29 -2.13 15.92
CA ILE A 90 -22.56 -3.50 15.48
C ILE A 90 -22.65 -4.43 16.70
N ASP A 91 -23.81 -5.06 16.86
CA ASP A 91 -24.02 -6.15 17.82
C ASP A 91 -24.34 -7.45 17.08
N HIS A 92 -23.37 -8.35 17.03
CA HIS A 92 -23.46 -9.65 16.35
C HIS A 92 -24.47 -10.62 16.98
N ASN A 93 -24.93 -10.37 18.21
CA ASN A 93 -25.92 -11.22 18.87
C ASN A 93 -27.35 -10.86 18.48
N THR A 94 -27.59 -9.62 18.08
CA THR A 94 -28.94 -9.09 17.84
C THR A 94 -29.16 -8.69 16.39
N MET A 95 -28.11 -8.34 15.64
CA MET A 95 -28.21 -7.95 14.25
C MET A 95 -28.06 -9.14 13.30
N SER A 96 -28.92 -9.18 12.28
CA SER A 96 -28.75 -10.08 11.14
C SER A 96 -27.52 -9.70 10.31
N PHE A 97 -27.02 -10.65 9.51
CA PHE A 97 -25.91 -10.38 8.60
C PHE A 97 -26.18 -9.18 7.67
N GLY A 98 -27.41 -9.00 7.18
CA GLY A 98 -27.77 -7.86 6.33
C GLY A 98 -27.66 -6.51 7.05
N GLU A 99 -28.08 -6.46 8.31
CA GLU A 99 -27.97 -5.24 9.13
C GLU A 99 -26.51 -4.91 9.46
N ILE A 100 -25.70 -5.92 9.76
CA ILE A 100 -24.25 -5.77 9.99
C ILE A 100 -23.58 -5.19 8.75
N GLU A 101 -23.88 -5.71 7.56
CA GLU A 101 -23.29 -5.24 6.30
C GLU A 101 -23.70 -3.80 5.96
N ILE A 102 -24.95 -3.41 6.24
CA ILE A 102 -25.41 -2.03 6.06
C ILE A 102 -24.65 -1.11 7.02
N ALA A 103 -24.60 -1.44 8.32
CA ALA A 103 -23.88 -0.65 9.32
C ALA A 103 -22.39 -0.51 8.97
N ALA A 104 -21.75 -1.62 8.56
CA ALA A 104 -20.35 -1.63 8.15
C ALA A 104 -20.10 -0.77 6.89
N SER A 105 -21.04 -0.79 5.94
CA SER A 105 -20.99 0.05 4.74
C SER A 105 -21.11 1.53 5.06
N VAL A 106 -22.02 1.91 5.97
CA VAL A 106 -22.16 3.30 6.45
C VAL A 106 -20.86 3.78 7.10
N CYS A 107 -20.28 2.97 7.98
CA CYS A 107 -18.98 3.20 8.59
C CYS A 107 -17.86 3.42 7.56
N THR A 108 -17.79 2.52 6.58
CA THR A 108 -16.80 2.59 5.51
C THR A 108 -16.94 3.89 4.71
N MET A 109 -18.18 4.29 4.39
CA MET A 109 -18.48 5.54 3.70
C MET A 109 -18.10 6.76 4.53
N GLN A 110 -18.41 6.79 5.83
CA GLN A 110 -18.01 7.88 6.74
C GLN A 110 -16.49 8.04 6.78
N ARG A 111 -15.74 6.94 6.86
CA ARG A 111 -14.27 6.97 6.82
C ARG A 111 -13.75 7.58 5.52
N TYR A 112 -14.30 7.16 4.37
CA TYR A 112 -13.91 7.73 3.07
C TYR A 112 -14.25 9.22 2.98
N VAL A 113 -15.44 9.63 3.43
CA VAL A 113 -15.85 11.05 3.42
C VAL A 113 -14.94 11.88 4.32
N ASN A 114 -14.63 11.43 5.54
CA ASN A 114 -13.73 12.14 6.45
C ASN A 114 -12.32 12.29 5.85
N GLN A 115 -11.83 11.27 5.15
CA GLN A 115 -10.55 11.33 4.44
C GLN A 115 -10.58 12.25 3.21
N VAL A 116 -11.75 12.56 2.64
CA VAL A 116 -11.87 13.54 1.55
C VAL A 116 -11.99 14.97 2.11
N VAL A 117 -12.73 15.15 3.21
CA VAL A 117 -13.00 16.48 3.81
C VAL A 117 -11.78 17.09 4.50
N LEU A 118 -10.87 16.27 5.06
CA LEU A 118 -9.65 16.77 5.72
C LEU A 118 -8.55 17.26 4.73
N VAL A 119 -8.84 17.26 3.42
CA VAL A 119 -7.84 17.04 2.37
C VAL A 119 -8.03 18.02 1.20
N ASP A 120 -8.29 19.30 1.53
CA ASP A 120 -8.68 20.36 0.58
C ASP A 120 -7.49 21.15 -0.04
N ASP A 121 -6.24 20.71 0.15
CA ASP A 121 -5.08 21.33 -0.52
C ASP A 121 -4.69 20.53 -1.79
N GLU A 122 -5.15 21.07 -2.92
CA GLU A 122 -5.37 20.39 -4.18
C GLU A 122 -4.18 19.57 -4.74
N ARG A 123 -4.50 18.36 -5.24
CA ARG A 123 -3.69 17.43 -6.06
C ARG A 123 -2.61 16.60 -5.37
N LYS A 124 -2.01 17.02 -4.25
CA LYS A 124 -1.01 16.17 -3.55
C LYS A 124 -1.63 14.92 -2.89
N MET A 125 -2.97 14.91 -2.72
CA MET A 125 -3.61 14.05 -1.74
C MET A 125 -4.49 12.92 -2.31
N LEU A 126 -5.13 13.08 -3.47
CA LEU A 126 -5.84 11.99 -4.17
C LEU A 126 -4.95 10.75 -4.34
N HIS A 127 -3.67 10.99 -4.50
CA HIS A 127 -2.66 9.96 -4.70
C HIS A 127 -2.22 9.27 -3.39
N LYS A 128 -2.15 9.99 -2.26
CA LYS A 128 -1.90 9.38 -0.95
C LYS A 128 -3.06 8.46 -0.55
N ILE A 129 -4.30 8.85 -0.85
CA ILE A 129 -5.50 8.05 -0.56
C ILE A 129 -5.47 6.73 -1.34
N ASN A 130 -5.13 6.74 -2.62
CA ASN A 130 -5.21 5.53 -3.46
C ASN A 130 -4.16 4.47 -3.07
N VAL A 131 -2.93 4.90 -2.77
CA VAL A 131 -1.86 4.00 -2.34
C VAL A 131 -2.13 3.38 -0.97
N LYS A 132 -2.63 4.18 -0.02
CA LYS A 132 -2.93 3.75 1.34
C LYS A 132 -4.20 2.91 1.48
N ASN A 133 -5.02 2.83 0.44
CA ASN A 133 -6.19 1.97 0.36
C ASN A 133 -5.88 0.59 -0.24
N SER A 134 -4.64 0.36 -0.69
CA SER A 134 -4.22 -0.98 -1.07
C SER A 134 -4.22 -1.89 0.15
N GLN A 135 -4.66 -3.14 -0.01
CA GLN A 135 -4.57 -4.15 1.04
C GLN A 135 -3.14 -4.68 1.08
N MET A 136 -2.42 -4.47 2.18
CA MET A 136 -1.03 -4.88 2.32
C MET A 136 -0.90 -6.41 2.24
N PHE A 137 -1.88 -7.17 2.72
CA PHE A 137 -1.89 -8.64 2.61
C PHE A 137 -2.14 -9.15 1.17
N ALA A 138 -2.44 -8.28 0.20
CA ALA A 138 -2.64 -8.73 -1.17
C ALA A 138 -1.31 -9.18 -1.80
N ALA A 139 -1.34 -10.33 -2.49
CA ALA A 139 -0.19 -10.84 -3.25
C ALA A 139 -0.06 -10.10 -4.58
N ASN A 140 0.42 -8.85 -4.53
CA ASN A 140 0.58 -8.02 -5.72
C ASN A 140 1.71 -6.98 -5.59
N ALA A 141 2.14 -6.44 -6.74
CA ALA A 141 3.01 -5.27 -6.83
C ALA A 141 2.42 -4.28 -7.85
N ILE A 142 2.50 -2.99 -7.56
CA ILE A 142 1.77 -1.96 -8.31
C ILE A 142 2.68 -0.77 -8.61
N TYR A 143 2.64 -0.29 -9.85
CA TYR A 143 3.21 1.01 -10.23
C TYR A 143 2.10 2.03 -10.46
N TYR A 144 2.13 3.14 -9.73
CA TYR A 144 1.23 4.27 -9.93
C TYR A 144 1.94 5.38 -10.69
N PHE A 145 1.58 5.55 -11.98
CA PHE A 145 2.24 6.51 -12.87
C PHE A 145 2.17 7.96 -12.39
N TYR A 146 1.05 8.35 -11.80
CA TYR A 146 0.80 9.71 -11.32
C TYR A 146 1.57 10.05 -10.04
N LEU A 147 2.00 9.02 -9.28
CA LEU A 147 2.89 9.16 -8.14
C LEU A 147 4.36 8.95 -8.47
N ASN A 148 4.61 8.35 -9.64
CA ASN A 148 5.90 7.77 -9.96
C ASN A 148 6.40 6.89 -8.81
N ALA A 149 5.53 5.98 -8.34
CA ALA A 149 5.80 5.13 -7.20
C ALA A 149 5.58 3.66 -7.55
N PHE A 150 6.53 2.83 -7.15
CA PHE A 150 6.44 1.37 -7.18
C PHE A 150 6.24 0.84 -5.77
N ILE A 151 5.27 -0.04 -5.58
CA ILE A 151 4.89 -0.60 -4.28
C ILE A 151 4.85 -2.11 -4.41
N VAL A 152 5.62 -2.79 -3.58
CA VAL A 152 5.50 -4.24 -3.40
C VAL A 152 4.74 -4.47 -2.09
N LEU A 153 3.57 -5.10 -2.18
CA LEU A 153 2.70 -5.33 -1.02
C LEU A 153 3.23 -6.53 -0.22
N ALA A 154 3.02 -6.50 1.11
CA ALA A 154 3.50 -7.54 2.03
C ALA A 154 3.10 -8.94 1.60
N GLY A 155 1.85 -9.14 1.15
CA GLY A 155 1.36 -10.44 0.66
C GLY A 155 2.13 -11.01 -0.53
N TYR A 156 2.94 -10.21 -1.23
CA TYR A 156 3.78 -10.66 -2.34
C TYR A 156 5.18 -11.11 -1.90
N LEU A 157 5.55 -10.89 -0.64
CA LEU A 157 6.90 -11.14 -0.10
C LEU A 157 7.04 -12.55 0.51
N PHE A 158 6.43 -13.53 -0.13
CA PHE A 158 6.39 -14.92 0.32
C PHE A 158 6.69 -15.87 -0.83
N PHE A 159 7.02 -17.13 -0.48
CA PHE A 159 7.21 -18.19 -1.46
C PHE A 159 5.96 -18.31 -2.37
N PRO A 160 6.12 -18.50 -3.70
CA PRO A 160 7.36 -18.76 -4.44
C PRO A 160 8.10 -17.51 -4.94
N VAL A 161 7.60 -16.31 -4.62
CA VAL A 161 8.15 -15.06 -5.16
C VAL A 161 9.41 -14.64 -4.41
N TYR A 162 9.40 -14.77 -3.09
CA TYR A 162 10.53 -14.43 -2.24
C TYR A 162 10.60 -15.37 -1.04
N ASP A 163 11.81 -15.76 -0.68
CA ASP A 163 12.10 -16.51 0.54
C ASP A 163 13.47 -16.05 1.06
N ILE A 164 13.59 -15.91 2.38
CA ILE A 164 14.89 -15.61 2.98
C ILE A 164 15.68 -16.90 2.92
N VAL A 165 16.73 -16.92 2.09
CA VAL A 165 17.68 -18.04 2.08
C VAL A 165 18.32 -18.10 3.47
N GLN A 166 18.02 -19.17 4.21
CA GLN A 166 18.62 -19.48 5.52
C GLN A 166 20.11 -19.75 5.41
#